data_AF-X1KI33-F1
#
_entry.id   AF-X1KI33-F1
#
_cell.length_a   1.000
_cell.length_b   1.000
_cell.length_c   1.000
_cell.angle_alpha   90.00
_cell.angle_beta   90.00
_cell.angle_gamma   90.00
#
_symmetry.space_group_name_H-M   'P 1'
#
loop_
_entity.id
_entity.type
_entity.pdbx_description
1 polymer ?
#
loop_
_entity_poly.entity_id
_entity_poly.type
_entity_poly.pdbx_seq_one_letter_code
_entity_poly.pdbx_strand_id
1 'polypeptide(L)'
;EGLETMRNLITFPDAFTMIFSMAQNIGAILLTIIVASSVGNEYGWGTIRQTLIRKGIRYQYVVSKLVAFVVYALIGIVIAFIIGFCLALLTTQWINGALNWDFMTVSYIGDLFTMYGWTFYGLFVYILLAMLFSIVGRSAIVGIGATLGYYFVESIAISIFN
;
A
#
# COMPACT_ATOMS: atom_id res chain seq x y z
N GLU A 1 9.25 30.91 -6.44
CA GLU A 1 9.54 29.54 -6.93
C GLU A 1 8.87 28.45 -6.10
N GLY A 2 9.01 28.41 -4.76
CA GLY A 2 8.41 27.34 -3.93
C GLY A 2 6.86 27.22 -3.96
N LEU A 3 6.13 28.31 -4.20
CA LEU A 3 4.66 28.26 -4.32
C LEU A 3 4.19 27.70 -5.67
N GLU A 4 4.99 27.80 -6.73
CA GLU A 4 4.64 27.28 -8.05
C GLU A 4 4.89 25.78 -8.16
N THR A 5 5.95 25.27 -7.54
CA THR A 5 6.18 23.82 -7.39
C THR A 5 5.10 23.15 -6.54
N MET A 6 4.68 23.78 -5.44
CA MET A 6 3.57 23.26 -4.62
C MET A 6 2.23 23.28 -5.39
N ARG A 7 2.01 24.28 -6.25
CA ARG A 7 0.83 24.33 -7.12
C ARG A 7 0.86 23.23 -8.19
N ASN A 8 2.03 22.95 -8.77
CA ASN A 8 2.19 21.91 -9.79
C ASN A 8 2.01 20.49 -9.21
N LEU A 9 2.43 20.25 -7.95
CA LEU A 9 2.21 18.96 -7.27
C LEU A 9 0.73 18.62 -7.03
N ILE A 10 -0.14 19.65 -6.97
CA ILE A 10 -1.57 19.51 -6.65
C ILE A 10 -2.45 19.62 -7.92
N THR A 11 -1.86 19.99 -9.05
CA THR A 11 -2.53 20.09 -10.36
C THR A 11 -2.04 18.99 -11.29
N PHE A 12 -2.85 18.62 -12.28
CA PHE A 12 -2.38 17.66 -13.31
C PHE A 12 -1.19 18.28 -14.06
N PRO A 13 -0.09 17.54 -14.28
CA PRO A 13 0.05 16.07 -14.23
C PRO A 13 0.82 15.48 -13.02
N ASP A 14 1.47 16.27 -12.15
CA ASP A 14 2.29 15.73 -11.06
C ASP A 14 1.48 15.17 -9.88
N ALA A 15 0.19 15.46 -9.83
CA ALA A 15 -0.73 14.95 -8.81
C ALA A 15 -0.74 13.41 -8.71
N PHE A 16 -0.52 12.68 -9.82
CA PHE A 16 -0.49 11.21 -9.79
C PHE A 16 0.68 10.65 -8.98
N THR A 17 1.87 11.23 -9.12
CA THR A 17 3.04 10.85 -8.33
C THR A 17 2.77 11.06 -6.84
N MET A 18 2.11 12.17 -6.49
CA MET A 18 1.70 12.44 -5.11
C MET A 18 0.68 11.41 -4.61
N ILE A 19 -0.34 11.08 -5.40
CA ILE A 19 -1.37 10.08 -5.04
C ILE A 19 -0.74 8.72 -4.79
N PHE A 20 0.10 8.22 -5.70
CA PHE A 20 0.75 6.91 -5.55
C PHE A 20 1.75 6.87 -4.40
N SER A 21 2.53 7.93 -4.19
CA SER A 21 3.42 8.04 -3.04
C SER A 21 2.64 8.04 -1.72
N MET A 22 1.55 8.80 -1.62
CA MET A 22 0.71 8.83 -0.42
C MET A 22 0.03 7.48 -0.18
N ALA A 23 -0.46 6.85 -1.24
CA ALA A 23 -1.07 5.51 -1.20
C ALA A 23 -0.06 4.45 -0.75
N GLN A 24 1.20 4.55 -1.16
CA GLN A 24 2.26 3.64 -0.73
C GLN A 24 2.57 3.81 0.77
N ASN A 25 2.77 5.05 1.23
CA ASN A 25 3.12 5.32 2.64
C ASN A 25 1.97 4.92 3.59
N ILE A 26 0.76 5.44 3.34
CA ILE A 26 -0.40 5.17 4.19
C ILE A 26 -0.87 3.73 4.03
N GLY A 27 -0.88 3.23 2.79
CA GLY A 27 -1.26 1.85 2.48
C GLY A 27 -0.33 0.83 3.12
N ALA A 28 0.97 1.09 3.18
CA ALA A 28 1.92 0.20 3.84
C ALA A 28 1.58 0.03 5.32
N ILE A 29 1.30 1.14 6.02
CA ILE A 29 0.93 1.12 7.44
C ILE A 29 -0.39 0.38 7.65
N LEU A 30 -1.44 0.75 6.91
CA LEU A 30 -2.77 0.17 7.07
C LEU A 30 -2.81 -1.32 6.70
N LEU A 31 -2.21 -1.71 5.57
CA LEU A 31 -2.14 -3.11 5.16
C LEU A 31 -1.32 -3.93 6.14
N THR A 32 -0.20 -3.41 6.64
CA THR A 32 0.59 -4.08 7.68
C THR A 32 -0.27 -4.40 8.91
N ILE A 33 -1.05 -3.43 9.39
CA ILE A 33 -1.93 -3.62 10.55
C ILE A 33 -2.99 -4.69 10.27
N ILE A 34 -3.66 -4.63 9.11
CA ILE A 34 -4.71 -5.59 8.73
C ILE A 34 -4.14 -7.00 8.62
N VAL A 35 -3.03 -7.16 7.90
CA VAL A 35 -2.36 -8.45 7.67
C VAL A 35 -1.89 -9.04 9.00
N ALA A 36 -1.16 -8.25 9.80
CA ALA A 36 -0.59 -8.74 11.03
C ALA A 36 -1.65 -9.03 12.10
N SER A 37 -2.72 -8.24 12.16
CA SER A 37 -3.88 -8.49 13.03
C SER A 37 -4.62 -9.76 12.62
N SER A 38 -4.90 -9.93 11.32
CA SER A 38 -5.61 -11.10 10.81
C SER A 38 -4.84 -12.41 11.02
N VAL A 39 -3.53 -12.40 10.79
CA VAL A 39 -2.68 -13.59 10.97
C VAL A 39 -2.35 -13.82 12.44
N GLY A 40 -2.01 -12.77 13.18
CA GLY A 40 -1.58 -12.85 14.57
C GLY A 40 -2.70 -13.24 15.54
N ASN A 41 -3.92 -12.74 15.35
CA ASN A 41 -5.04 -13.05 16.24
C ASN A 41 -5.48 -14.52 16.17
N GLU A 42 -5.24 -15.19 15.04
CA GLU A 42 -5.54 -16.62 14.90
C GLU A 42 -4.64 -17.51 15.77
N TYR A 43 -3.41 -17.06 16.03
CA TYR A 43 -2.54 -17.71 17.02
C TYR A 43 -3.07 -17.50 18.44
N GLY A 44 -3.57 -16.30 18.76
CA GLY A 44 -4.15 -15.98 20.06
C GLY A 44 -5.40 -16.79 20.38
N TRP A 45 -6.28 -16.99 19.39
CA TRP A 45 -7.52 -17.76 19.56
C TRP A 45 -7.34 -19.28 19.39
N GLY A 46 -6.18 -19.74 18.95
CA GLY A 46 -5.92 -21.17 18.72
C GLY A 46 -6.67 -21.77 17.53
N THR A 47 -7.32 -20.95 16.70
CA THR A 47 -8.12 -21.38 15.54
C THR A 47 -7.27 -22.09 14.48
N ILE A 48 -5.97 -21.80 14.43
CA ILE A 48 -5.01 -22.47 13.56
C ILE A 48 -5.00 -23.99 13.81
N ARG A 49 -5.11 -24.43 15.08
CA ARG A 49 -5.13 -25.86 15.42
C ARG A 49 -6.40 -26.53 14.90
N GLN A 50 -7.55 -25.89 15.07
CA GLN A 50 -8.85 -26.41 14.61
C GLN A 50 -8.91 -26.49 13.08
N THR A 51 -8.38 -25.49 12.38
CA THR A 51 -8.36 -25.46 10.91
C THR A 51 -7.40 -26.50 10.32
N LEU A 52 -6.23 -26.69 10.94
CA LEU A 52 -5.23 -27.67 10.49
C LEU A 52 -5.71 -29.12 10.65
N ILE A 53 -6.46 -29.42 11.71
CA ILE A 53 -7.04 -30.76 11.92
C ILE A 53 -8.06 -31.09 10.83
N ARG A 54 -8.81 -30.10 10.33
CA ARG A 54 -9.83 -30.30 9.29
C ARG A 54 -9.28 -30.38 7.86
N LYS A 55 -8.31 -29.54 7.50
CA LYS A 55 -7.81 -29.43 6.12
C LYS A 55 -6.46 -30.11 5.87
N GLY A 56 -5.69 -30.47 6.91
CA GLY A 56 -4.44 -31.26 6.82
C GLY A 56 -3.24 -30.59 6.13
N ILE A 57 -3.46 -29.63 5.23
CA ILE A 57 -2.42 -29.09 4.34
C ILE A 57 -2.01 -27.68 4.78
N ARG A 58 -0.83 -27.58 5.39
CA ARG A 58 -0.28 -26.33 5.96
C ARG A 58 0.01 -25.25 4.92
N TYR A 59 0.53 -25.62 3.74
CA TYR A 59 0.92 -24.64 2.72
C TYR A 59 -0.27 -23.99 2.04
N GLN A 60 -1.35 -24.73 1.78
CA GLN A 60 -2.57 -24.20 1.15
C GLN A 60 -3.20 -23.09 2.01
N TYR A 61 -3.14 -23.24 3.34
CA TYR A 61 -3.63 -22.22 4.27
C TYR A 61 -2.88 -20.89 4.11
N VAL A 62 -1.56 -20.94 4.18
CA VAL A 62 -0.73 -19.72 4.09
C VAL A 62 -0.86 -19.06 2.72
N VAL A 63 -0.82 -19.84 1.64
CA VAL A 63 -0.96 -19.33 0.28
C VAL A 63 -2.33 -18.69 0.07
N SER A 64 -3.42 -19.31 0.55
CA SER A 64 -4.76 -18.73 0.41
C SER A 64 -4.90 -17.36 1.10
N LYS A 65 -4.28 -17.20 2.27
CA LYS A 65 -4.24 -15.92 2.99
C LYS A 65 -3.39 -14.88 2.28
N LEU A 66 -2.23 -15.28 1.79
CA LEU A 66 -1.35 -14.40 1.02
C LEU A 66 -2.09 -13.87 -0.20
N VAL A 67 -2.76 -14.74 -0.97
CA VAL A 67 -3.57 -14.34 -2.13
C VAL A 67 -4.68 -13.38 -1.71
N ALA A 68 -5.38 -13.64 -0.59
CA ALA A 68 -6.39 -12.72 -0.09
C ALA A 68 -5.81 -11.32 0.20
N PHE A 69 -4.66 -11.23 0.87
CA PHE A 69 -4.02 -9.94 1.16
C PHE A 69 -3.49 -9.23 -0.08
N VAL A 70 -3.00 -9.97 -1.08
CA VAL A 70 -2.65 -9.41 -2.39
C VAL A 70 -3.87 -8.78 -3.06
N VAL A 71 -5.02 -9.46 -3.02
CA VAL A 71 -6.28 -8.91 -3.57
C VAL A 71 -6.70 -7.66 -2.80
N TYR A 72 -6.60 -7.65 -1.47
CA TYR A 72 -6.87 -6.45 -0.66
C TYR A 72 -5.95 -5.28 -1.04
N ALA A 73 -4.67 -5.53 -1.31
CA ALA A 73 -3.73 -4.51 -1.74
C ALA A 73 -4.09 -3.93 -3.12
N LEU A 74 -4.43 -4.78 -4.09
CA LEU A 74 -4.85 -4.34 -5.43
C LEU A 74 -6.10 -3.47 -5.36
N ILE A 75 -7.11 -3.90 -4.59
CA ILE A 75 -8.34 -3.13 -4.37
C ILE A 75 -8.02 -1.80 -3.67
N GLY A 76 -7.16 -1.82 -2.66
CA GLY A 76 -6.75 -0.62 -1.92
C GLY A 76 -6.09 0.42 -2.81
N ILE A 77 -5.19 0.01 -3.72
CA ILE A 77 -4.55 0.94 -4.67
C ILE A 77 -5.59 1.51 -5.65
N VAL A 78 -6.53 0.71 -6.14
CA VAL A 78 -7.60 1.20 -7.03
C VAL A 78 -8.48 2.23 -6.34
N ILE A 79 -8.85 1.99 -5.07
CA ILE A 79 -9.63 2.95 -4.28
C ILE A 79 -8.83 4.24 -4.08
N ALA A 80 -7.56 4.14 -3.70
CA ALA A 80 -6.69 5.31 -3.53
C ALA A 80 -6.55 6.11 -4.83
N PHE A 81 -6.43 5.42 -5.97
CA PHE A 81 -6.40 6.05 -7.29
C PHE A 81 -7.70 6.79 -7.61
N ILE A 82 -8.88 6.17 -7.41
CA ILE A 82 -10.17 6.80 -7.67
C ILE A 82 -10.36 8.04 -6.79
N ILE A 83 -10.06 7.95 -5.50
CA ILE A 83 -10.18 9.07 -4.55
C ILE A 83 -9.20 10.18 -4.93
N GLY A 84 -7.93 9.83 -5.19
CA GLY A 84 -6.90 10.77 -5.59
C GLY A 84 -7.24 11.49 -6.89
N PHE A 85 -7.76 10.75 -7.87
CA PHE A 85 -8.22 11.31 -9.14
C PHE A 85 -9.38 12.29 -8.95
N CYS A 86 -10.39 11.94 -8.15
CA CYS A 86 -11.49 12.84 -7.82
C CYS A 86 -10.98 14.13 -7.12
N LEU A 87 -10.04 14.00 -6.17
CA LEU A 87 -9.45 15.15 -5.50
C LEU A 87 -8.65 16.02 -6.45
N ALA A 88 -7.83 15.42 -7.33
CA ALA A 88 -7.03 16.14 -8.32
C ALA A 88 -7.90 16.88 -9.36
N LEU A 89 -9.07 16.31 -9.71
CA LEU A 89 -10.06 17.01 -10.54
C LEU A 89 -10.61 18.25 -9.84
N LEU A 90 -11.00 18.12 -8.57
CA LEU A 90 -11.54 19.23 -7.79
C LEU A 90 -10.49 20.34 -7.60
N THR A 91 -9.25 20.01 -7.28
CA THR A 91 -8.18 20.99 -7.10
C THR A 91 -7.82 21.69 -8.41
N THR A 92 -7.78 20.95 -9.53
CA THR A 92 -7.48 21.53 -10.84
C THR A 92 -8.61 22.48 -11.31
N GLN A 93 -9.87 22.13 -11.06
CA GLN A 93 -11.01 23.00 -11.34
C GLN A 93 -10.98 24.29 -10.50
N TRP A 94 -10.63 24.18 -9.21
CA TRP A 94 -10.57 25.33 -8.31
C TRP A 94 -9.39 26.26 -8.58
N ILE A 95 -8.24 25.74 -9.02
CA ILE A 95 -7.00 26.52 -9.18
C ILE A 95 -6.83 27.07 -10.59
N ASN A 96 -7.05 26.26 -11.64
CA ASN A 96 -6.76 26.65 -13.03
C ASN A 96 -8.01 27.04 -13.83
N GLY A 97 -9.22 26.77 -13.35
CA GLY A 97 -10.48 27.14 -14.02
C GLY A 97 -10.77 26.41 -15.36
N ALA A 98 -9.78 25.76 -15.97
CA ALA A 98 -9.90 24.96 -17.18
C ALA A 98 -9.10 23.65 -17.05
N LEU A 99 -9.75 22.52 -17.32
CA LEU A 99 -9.09 21.22 -17.44
C LEU A 99 -8.48 21.12 -18.84
N ASN A 100 -7.16 21.24 -18.91
CA ASN A 100 -6.44 20.94 -20.15
C ASN A 100 -6.12 19.44 -20.15
N TRP A 101 -6.83 18.65 -20.97
CA TRP A 101 -6.66 17.20 -21.08
C TRP A 101 -5.51 16.77 -22.01
N ASP A 102 -4.71 17.74 -22.44
CA ASP A 102 -3.61 17.59 -23.40
C ASP A 102 -2.48 16.67 -22.89
N PHE A 103 -2.43 16.42 -21.57
CA PHE A 103 -1.48 15.49 -20.96
C PHE A 103 -1.85 14.00 -21.14
N MET A 104 -3.07 13.68 -21.59
CA MET A 104 -3.56 12.29 -21.69
C MET A 104 -3.05 11.60 -22.96
N THR A 105 -1.72 11.52 -23.10
CA THR A 105 -1.04 10.81 -24.19
C THR A 105 -0.93 9.31 -23.88
N VAL A 106 -0.85 8.46 -24.91
CA VAL A 106 -0.67 7.00 -24.76
C VAL A 106 0.57 6.65 -23.92
N SER A 107 1.64 7.45 -23.99
CA SER A 107 2.84 7.30 -23.13
C SER A 107 2.51 7.44 -21.65
N TYR A 108 1.62 8.37 -21.30
CA TYR A 108 1.26 8.67 -19.92
C TYR A 108 0.48 7.52 -19.27
N ILE A 109 -0.33 6.80 -20.06
CA ILE A 109 -1.00 5.57 -19.60
C ILE A 109 0.03 4.50 -19.26
N GLY A 110 1.10 4.35 -20.06
CA GLY A 110 2.20 3.43 -19.78
C GLY A 110 2.94 3.76 -18.48
N ASP A 111 3.17 5.05 -18.23
CA ASP A 111 3.81 5.52 -16.99
C ASP A 111 2.91 5.28 -15.77
N LEU A 112 1.60 5.51 -15.89
CA LEU A 112 0.63 5.20 -14.82
C LEU A 112 0.61 3.71 -14.46
N PHE A 113 0.64 2.81 -15.44
CA PHE A 113 0.74 1.37 -15.18
C PHE A 113 2.05 1.00 -14.49
N THR A 114 3.14 1.65 -14.87
CA THR A 114 4.45 1.46 -14.24
C THR A 114 4.43 1.93 -12.79
N MET A 115 3.90 3.12 -12.52
CA MET A 115 3.71 3.65 -11.15
C MET A 115 2.84 2.73 -10.30
N TYR A 116 1.72 2.24 -10.85
CA TYR A 116 0.86 1.27 -10.18
C TYR A 116 1.61 -0.01 -9.81
N GLY A 117 2.41 -0.55 -10.75
CA GLY A 117 3.23 -1.74 -10.53
C GLY A 117 4.27 -1.55 -9.42
N TRP A 118 4.96 -0.41 -9.40
CA TRP A 118 5.92 -0.07 -8.36
C TRP A 118 5.27 0.08 -6.98
N THR A 119 4.13 0.78 -6.89
CA THR A 119 3.38 0.91 -5.65
C THR A 119 2.92 -0.45 -5.13
N PHE A 120 2.40 -1.31 -6.02
CA PHE A 120 2.01 -2.67 -5.65
C PHE A 120 3.20 -3.49 -5.15
N TYR A 121 4.33 -3.44 -5.84
CA TYR A 121 5.54 -4.16 -5.42
C TYR A 121 6.03 -3.71 -4.04
N GLY A 122 6.03 -2.40 -3.78
CA GLY A 122 6.36 -1.86 -2.46
C GLY A 122 5.45 -2.40 -1.36
N LEU A 123 4.13 -2.36 -1.57
CA LEU A 123 3.16 -2.89 -0.61
C LEU A 123 3.28 -4.40 -0.42
N PHE A 124 3.59 -5.14 -1.49
CA PHE A 124 3.75 -6.58 -1.45
C PHE A 124 4.86 -7.03 -0.47
N VAL A 125 5.99 -6.33 -0.45
CA VAL A 125 7.09 -6.62 0.49
C VAL A 125 6.64 -6.42 1.94
N TYR A 126 5.91 -5.35 2.25
CA TYR A 126 5.39 -5.12 3.60
C TYR A 126 4.36 -6.17 4.03
N ILE A 127 3.51 -6.65 3.11
CA ILE A 127 2.57 -7.76 3.39
C ILE A 127 3.34 -9.03 3.78
N LEU A 128 4.41 -9.35 3.05
CA LEU A 128 5.25 -10.51 3.35
C LEU A 128 5.94 -10.37 4.71
N LEU A 129 6.52 -9.21 5.00
CA LEU A 129 7.15 -8.93 6.30
C LEU A 129 6.15 -9.03 7.46
N ALA A 130 4.98 -8.40 7.31
CA ALA A 130 3.89 -8.47 8.30
C ALA A 130 3.48 -9.91 8.57
N MET A 131 3.28 -10.70 7.52
CA MET A 131 2.93 -12.11 7.65
C MET A 131 4.06 -12.91 8.32
N LEU A 132 5.31 -12.70 7.92
CA LEU A 132 6.47 -13.40 8.48
C LEU A 132 6.59 -13.14 9.98
N PHE A 133 6.58 -11.87 10.40
CA PHE A 133 6.72 -11.52 11.81
C PHE A 133 5.52 -11.96 12.65
N SER A 134 4.29 -11.91 12.11
CA SER A 134 3.12 -12.47 12.79
C SER A 134 3.19 -13.98 12.98
N ILE A 135 3.71 -14.72 12.00
CA ILE A 135 3.85 -16.19 12.09
C ILE A 135 4.96 -16.57 13.06
N VAL A 136 6.12 -15.93 12.97
CA VAL A 136 7.28 -16.19 13.83
C VAL A 136 6.98 -15.79 15.27
N GLY A 137 6.43 -14.58 15.46
CA GLY A 137 6.05 -14.06 16.77
C GLY A 137 4.79 -14.68 17.36
N ARG A 138 4.01 -15.41 16.56
CA ARG A 138 2.71 -16.01 16.94
C ARG A 138 1.79 -15.01 17.64
N SER A 139 1.83 -13.75 17.22
CA SER A 139 1.14 -12.64 17.86
C SER A 139 0.93 -11.49 16.89
N ALA A 140 -0.23 -10.83 16.99
CA ALA A 140 -0.54 -9.64 16.20
C ALA A 140 0.36 -8.47 16.56
N ILE A 141 0.68 -8.30 17.85
CA ILE A 141 1.50 -7.18 18.35
C ILE A 141 2.92 -7.27 17.77
N VAL A 142 3.49 -8.47 17.74
CA VAL A 142 4.84 -8.69 17.20
C VAL A 142 4.86 -8.41 15.69
N GLY A 143 3.85 -8.89 14.95
CA GLY A 143 3.76 -8.65 13.51
C GLY A 143 3.63 -7.16 13.15
N ILE A 144 2.76 -6.43 13.85
CA ILE A 144 2.56 -4.99 13.64
C ILE A 144 3.83 -4.25 14.05
N GLY A 145 4.33 -4.48 15.27
CA GLY A 145 5.45 -3.75 15.84
C GLY A 145 6.76 -3.96 15.07
N ALA A 146 7.07 -5.19 14.68
CA ALA A 146 8.30 -5.49 13.95
C ALA A 146 8.28 -4.90 12.52
N THR A 147 7.15 -5.01 11.83
CA THR A 147 7.03 -4.50 10.45
C THR A 147 7.01 -2.98 10.41
N LEU A 148 6.26 -2.33 11.31
CA LEU A 148 6.30 -0.87 11.43
C LEU A 148 7.66 -0.37 11.90
N GLY A 149 8.31 -1.08 12.83
CA GLY A 149 9.68 -0.79 13.23
C GLY A 149 10.64 -0.80 12.05
N TYR A 150 10.55 -1.82 11.19
CA TYR A 150 11.32 -1.89 9.94
C TYR A 150 11.00 -0.71 9.01
N TYR A 151 9.72 -0.39 8.80
CA TYR A 151 9.28 0.73 7.95
C TYR A 151 9.89 2.08 8.39
N PHE A 152 9.87 2.37 9.69
CA PHE A 152 10.44 3.61 10.20
C PHE A 152 11.97 3.64 10.12
N VAL A 153 12.64 2.52 10.41
CA VAL A 153 14.10 2.41 10.28
C VAL A 153 14.53 2.60 8.84
N GLU A 154 13.84 1.98 7.89
CA GLU A 154 14.07 2.16 6.45
C GLU A 154 13.89 3.63 6.04
N SER A 155 12.81 4.28 6.48
CA SER A 155 12.56 5.70 6.20
C SER A 155 13.67 6.61 6.72
N ILE A 156 14.15 6.36 7.95
CA ILE A 156 15.25 7.14 8.55
C ILE A 156 16.56 6.87 7.82
N ALA A 157 16.86 5.61 7.49
CA ALA A 157 18.08 5.24 6.78
C ALA A 157 18.15 5.93 5.41
N ILE A 158 17.07 5.89 4.63
CA ILE A 158 17.01 6.57 3.33
C ILE A 158 17.22 8.08 3.50
N SER A 159 16.64 8.70 4.53
CA SER A 159 16.82 10.13 4.80
C SER A 159 18.24 10.54 5.21
N ILE A 160 19.06 9.61 5.71
CA ILE A 160 20.45 9.89 6.11
C ILE A 160 21.40 9.71 4.93
N PHE A 161 21.14 8.73 4.07
CA PHE A 161 22.03 8.34 2.97
C PHE A 161 21.70 9.02 1.63
N ASN A 162 20.60 9.77 1.54
CA ASN A 162 20.14 10.49 0.35
C ASN A 162 20.03 11.98 0.64
#